data_AF-A0A6J5JVT3-F1
#
_entry.id   AF-A0A6J5JVT3-F1
#
_cell.length_a   1.000
_cell.length_b   1.000
_cell.length_c   1.000
_cell.angle_alpha   90.00
_cell.angle_beta   90.00
_cell.angle_gamma   90.00
#
_symmetry.space_group_name_H-M   'P 1'
#
loop_
_entity.id
_entity.type
_entity.pdbx_description
1 polymer ?
#
loop_
_entity_poly.entity_id
_entity_poly.type
_entity_poly.pdbx_seq_one_letter_code
_entity_poly.pdbx_strand_id
1 'polypeptide(L)'
;MYRHLLVTVDGSPGGIDAIGHALELARAVGARVTFMLTDAAPDSRLSGARLPEHGAKVEAAARAQGLSHAIAGAGHPGAGDAAPGALAAELGCDLIGVAALPHEADAAACAQRRHLLATSGVPVLVCTSRRTPAEARVMARCLDAHRAVEGWLRALMACGTASNEPQHQMIDTQEALASLAALQHARVGTAAEARLFAALRIRAECVAAELDELDRQRQRDAQALDALMRIAAEGLPSAAFDTALARYAHGAFEQMGRMEGVIFPAARRYLGDADWAELDVSLADGAAATPPRANEPNEPDDARRASD
;
A
#
# COMPACT_ATOMS: atom_id res chain seq x y z
N MET A 1 13.03 -19.23 22.61
CA MET A 1 11.92 -18.84 21.71
C MET A 1 12.15 -17.39 21.35
N TYR A 2 11.98 -17.01 20.08
CA TYR A 2 12.22 -15.64 19.62
C TYR A 2 11.31 -14.64 20.35
N ARG A 3 11.87 -13.51 20.77
CA ARG A 3 11.21 -12.47 21.58
C ARG A 3 11.21 -11.11 20.90
N HIS A 4 12.13 -10.87 19.96
CA HIS A 4 12.26 -9.57 19.29
C HIS A 4 12.75 -9.74 17.86
N LEU A 5 11.85 -9.47 16.91
CA LEU A 5 12.13 -9.56 15.48
C LEU A 5 12.53 -8.20 14.93
N LEU A 6 13.63 -8.15 14.16
CA LEU A 6 13.89 -7.05 13.23
C LEU A 6 13.31 -7.43 11.86
N VAL A 7 12.46 -6.60 11.27
CA VAL A 7 11.87 -6.84 9.94
C VAL A 7 12.34 -5.77 8.98
N THR A 8 13.06 -6.18 7.94
CA THR A 8 13.48 -5.26 6.88
C THR A 8 12.31 -5.01 5.94
N VAL A 9 12.01 -3.75 5.69
CA VAL A 9 10.92 -3.32 4.81
C VAL A 9 11.53 -2.59 3.63
N ASP A 10 11.52 -3.26 2.48
CA ASP A 10 11.81 -2.68 1.19
C ASP A 10 10.50 -2.34 0.47
N GLY A 11 10.53 -1.34 -0.42
CA GLY A 11 9.40 -1.00 -1.29
C GLY A 11 9.13 -2.06 -2.38
N SER A 12 9.81 -3.21 -2.33
CA SER A 12 9.64 -4.28 -3.31
C SER A 12 8.37 -5.10 -3.05
N PRO A 13 7.78 -5.76 -4.07
CA PRO A 13 6.60 -6.62 -3.89
C PRO A 13 6.81 -7.78 -2.90
N GLY A 14 8.06 -8.14 -2.59
CA GLY A 14 8.40 -9.14 -1.58
C GLY A 14 8.37 -8.60 -0.15
N GLY A 15 8.51 -7.29 0.05
CA GLY A 15 8.55 -6.64 1.37
C GLY A 15 7.27 -6.85 2.17
N ILE A 16 6.12 -6.84 1.48
CA ILE A 16 4.80 -7.06 2.10
C ILE A 16 4.64 -8.49 2.61
N ASP A 17 5.21 -9.46 1.91
CA ASP A 17 5.21 -10.84 2.38
C ASP A 17 6.08 -10.98 3.63
N ALA A 18 7.23 -10.31 3.67
CA ALA A 18 8.08 -10.30 4.84
C ALA A 18 7.34 -9.72 6.04
N ILE A 19 6.65 -8.59 5.85
CA ILE A 19 5.81 -7.98 6.90
C ILE A 19 4.74 -8.96 7.35
N GLY A 20 3.92 -9.50 6.44
CA GLY A 20 2.84 -10.43 6.78
C GLY A 20 3.32 -11.67 7.56
N HIS A 21 4.33 -12.38 7.03
CA HIS A 21 4.86 -13.58 7.68
C HIS A 21 5.55 -13.27 9.02
N ALA A 22 6.30 -12.17 9.10
CA ALA A 22 6.97 -11.79 10.33
C ALA A 22 5.98 -11.38 11.43
N LEU A 23 4.89 -10.68 11.08
CA LEU A 23 3.85 -10.32 12.03
C LEU A 23 3.04 -11.54 12.48
N GLU A 24 2.70 -12.46 11.58
CA GLU A 24 2.05 -13.71 11.95
C GLU A 24 2.91 -14.54 12.91
N LEU A 25 4.22 -14.66 12.62
CA LEU A 25 5.16 -15.33 13.49
C LEU A 25 5.25 -14.63 14.85
N ALA A 26 5.46 -13.30 14.86
CA ALA A 26 5.57 -12.52 16.08
C ALA A 26 4.33 -12.68 16.97
N ARG A 27 3.13 -12.66 16.37
CA ARG A 27 1.87 -12.89 17.08
C ARG A 27 1.78 -14.29 17.65
N ALA A 28 2.20 -15.31 16.89
CA ALA A 28 2.18 -16.70 17.34
C ALA A 28 3.14 -16.97 18.51
N VAL A 29 4.29 -16.28 18.56
CA VAL A 29 5.30 -16.48 19.62
C VAL A 29 5.29 -15.42 20.72
N GLY A 30 4.40 -14.42 20.63
CA GLY A 30 4.35 -13.30 21.59
C GLY A 30 5.58 -12.39 21.54
N ALA A 31 6.19 -12.24 20.37
CA ALA A 31 7.37 -11.39 20.18
C ALA A 31 6.99 -9.95 19.82
N ARG A 32 7.88 -9.01 20.16
CA ARG A 32 7.81 -7.63 19.66
C ARG A 32 8.51 -7.51 18.32
N VAL A 33 8.16 -6.48 17.54
CA VAL A 33 8.71 -6.24 16.21
C VAL A 33 9.37 -4.87 16.11
N THR A 34 10.53 -4.79 15.47
CA THR A 34 11.11 -3.52 15.03
C THR A 34 11.22 -3.53 13.53
N PHE A 35 10.67 -2.51 12.87
CA PHE A 35 10.79 -2.35 11.42
C PHE A 35 12.02 -1.52 11.07
N MET A 36 12.79 -1.98 10.09
CA MET A 36 13.88 -1.24 9.47
C MET A 36 13.44 -0.86 8.06
N LEU A 37 13.24 0.44 7.81
CA LEU A 37 12.83 0.95 6.51
C LEU A 37 14.09 1.23 5.67
N THR A 38 14.28 0.50 4.57
CA THR A 38 15.53 0.58 3.76
C THR A 38 15.51 1.64 2.65
N ASP A 39 14.42 2.39 2.48
CA ASP A 39 14.27 3.34 1.37
C ASP A 39 13.65 4.68 1.80
N ALA A 40 14.39 5.42 2.64
CA ALA A 40 14.14 6.85 2.83
C ALA A 40 15.25 7.62 2.14
N ALA A 41 15.11 7.84 0.82
CA ALA A 41 15.91 8.87 0.15
C ALA A 41 15.80 10.19 0.96
N PRO A 42 16.91 10.84 1.31
CA PRO A 42 16.90 11.99 2.20
C PRO A 42 16.57 13.28 1.45
N ASP A 43 15.43 13.37 0.77
CA ASP A 43 15.01 14.60 0.09
C ASP A 43 13.58 14.99 0.46
N SER A 44 13.42 15.44 1.70
CA SER A 44 12.45 16.48 2.03
C SER A 44 12.96 17.30 3.20
N ARG A 45 13.54 18.46 2.88
CA ARG A 45 14.00 19.47 3.85
C ARG A 45 12.83 20.22 4.51
N LEU A 46 11.67 19.58 4.64
CA LEU A 46 10.58 20.06 5.48
C LEU A 46 10.88 19.62 6.92
N SER A 47 11.56 20.50 7.65
CA SER A 47 11.72 20.41 9.10
C SER A 47 10.34 20.31 9.75
N GLY A 48 9.95 19.09 10.14
CA GLY A 48 8.68 18.79 10.81
C GLY A 48 7.82 17.72 10.14
N ALA A 49 8.00 17.46 8.84
CA ALA A 49 7.27 16.43 8.09
C ALA A 49 8.26 15.46 7.45
N ARG A 50 8.93 14.64 8.27
CA ARG A 50 9.66 13.47 7.77
C ARG A 50 8.61 12.58 7.11
N LEU A 51 8.70 12.32 5.80
CA LEU A 51 7.74 11.49 5.08
C LEU A 51 7.54 10.14 5.80
N PRO A 52 6.41 9.95 6.52
CA PRO A 52 6.15 8.78 7.34
C PRO A 52 5.49 7.64 6.54
N GLU A 53 5.55 7.67 5.20
CA GLU A 53 4.72 6.85 4.31
C GLU A 53 4.79 5.36 4.63
N HIS A 54 6.00 4.81 4.65
CA HIS A 54 6.27 3.42 4.99
C HIS A 54 6.06 3.14 6.49
N GLY A 55 6.31 4.14 7.35
CA GLY A 55 6.13 4.04 8.79
C GLY A 55 4.66 3.83 9.19
N ALA A 56 3.77 4.65 8.66
CA ALA A 56 2.34 4.55 8.92
C ALA A 56 1.77 3.18 8.46
N LYS A 57 2.24 2.66 7.32
CA LYS A 57 1.84 1.32 6.83
C LYS A 57 2.24 0.22 7.81
N VAL A 58 3.52 0.18 8.22
CA VAL A 58 4.03 -0.91 9.08
C VAL A 58 3.49 -0.81 10.51
N GLU A 59 3.28 0.41 11.02
CA GLU A 59 2.62 0.64 12.31
C GLU A 59 1.15 0.20 12.29
N ALA A 60 0.42 0.53 11.23
CA ALA A 60 -0.97 0.10 11.08
C ALA A 60 -1.06 -1.43 10.99
N ALA A 61 -0.17 -2.07 10.22
CA ALA A 61 -0.06 -3.53 10.14
C ALA A 61 0.19 -4.15 11.52
N ALA A 62 1.17 -3.65 12.28
CA ALA A 62 1.49 -4.18 13.61
C ALA A 62 0.38 -3.93 14.63
N ARG A 63 -0.23 -2.74 14.64
CA ARG A 63 -1.36 -2.41 15.53
C ARG A 63 -2.57 -3.30 15.25
N ALA A 64 -2.88 -3.55 13.97
CA ALA A 64 -3.97 -4.43 13.59
C ALA A 64 -3.75 -5.88 14.04
N GLN A 65 -2.49 -6.32 14.14
CA GLN A 65 -2.12 -7.63 14.69
C GLN A 65 -1.97 -7.64 16.22
N GLY A 66 -2.18 -6.50 16.90
CA GLY A 66 -2.04 -6.38 18.36
C GLY A 66 -0.59 -6.47 18.87
N LEU A 67 0.39 -6.13 18.04
CA LEU A 67 1.81 -6.31 18.34
C LEU A 67 2.46 -5.06 18.93
N SER A 68 3.32 -5.25 19.92
CA SER A 68 4.29 -4.24 20.34
C SER A 68 5.27 -4.00 19.21
N HIS A 69 5.39 -2.76 18.75
CA HIS A 69 6.21 -2.41 17.61
C HIS A 69 7.04 -1.14 17.82
N ALA A 70 8.11 -1.02 17.04
CA ALA A 70 8.93 0.19 16.91
C ALA A 70 9.45 0.32 15.47
N ILE A 71 9.86 1.52 15.08
CA ILE A 71 10.55 1.76 13.80
C ILE A 71 11.98 2.21 14.11
N ALA A 72 12.97 1.50 13.56
CA ALA A 72 14.38 1.89 13.67
C ALA A 72 14.63 3.17 12.88
N GLY A 73 15.37 4.12 13.47
CA GLY A 73 15.63 5.45 12.89
C GLY A 73 14.69 6.57 13.35
N ALA A 74 13.55 6.23 13.97
CA ALA A 74 12.72 7.19 14.72
C ALA A 74 13.40 7.54 16.06
N GLY A 75 14.47 8.35 16.02
CA GLY A 75 15.17 8.86 17.21
C GLY A 75 16.59 8.33 17.43
N HIS A 76 17.16 7.54 16.53
CA HIS A 76 18.56 7.09 16.59
C HIS A 76 19.34 7.58 15.36
N PRO A 77 20.23 8.59 15.53
CA PRO A 77 21.08 9.06 14.43
C PRO A 77 22.06 7.94 14.02
N GLY A 78 22.00 7.50 12.76
CA GLY A 78 22.92 6.50 12.17
C GLY A 78 22.27 5.18 11.73
N ALA A 79 21.01 4.91 12.10
CA ALA A 79 20.33 3.65 11.78
C ALA A 79 19.95 3.46 10.29
N GLY A 80 19.96 4.53 9.49
CA GLY A 80 19.59 4.48 8.06
C GLY A 80 20.61 3.75 7.18
N ASP A 81 21.90 3.74 7.59
CA ASP A 81 23.00 3.08 6.87
C ASP A 81 23.50 1.80 7.58
N ALA A 82 22.92 1.45 8.74
CA ALA A 82 23.36 0.31 9.51
C ALA A 82 22.94 -1.00 8.82
N ALA A 83 23.89 -1.92 8.62
CA ALA A 83 23.56 -3.25 8.10
C ALA A 83 22.56 -3.95 9.04
N PRO A 84 21.55 -4.68 8.51
CA PRO A 84 20.49 -5.27 9.34
C PRO A 84 21.00 -6.14 10.49
N GLY A 85 22.11 -6.87 10.28
CA GLY A 85 22.74 -7.67 11.33
C GLY A 85 23.30 -6.85 12.49
N ALA A 86 23.92 -5.69 12.21
CA ALA A 86 24.46 -4.80 13.24
C ALA A 86 23.34 -4.14 14.03
N LEU A 87 22.31 -3.64 13.33
CA LEU A 87 21.14 -3.04 13.96
C LEU A 87 20.37 -4.05 14.83
N ALA A 88 20.23 -5.29 14.36
CA ALA A 88 19.60 -6.36 15.14
C ALA A 88 20.36 -6.62 16.45
N ALA A 89 21.70 -6.68 16.38
CA ALA A 89 22.53 -6.87 17.57
C ALA A 89 22.43 -5.70 18.55
N GLU A 90 22.45 -4.46 18.05
CA GLU A 90 22.31 -3.24 18.86
C GLU A 90 20.96 -3.19 19.61
N LEU A 91 19.87 -3.53 18.91
CA LEU A 91 18.52 -3.49 19.47
C LEU A 91 18.16 -4.74 20.28
N GLY A 92 19.06 -5.73 20.37
CA GLY A 92 18.81 -7.01 21.03
C GLY A 92 17.73 -7.85 20.35
N CYS A 93 17.60 -7.71 19.02
CA CYS A 93 16.75 -8.58 18.22
C CYS A 93 17.36 -9.98 18.13
N ASP A 94 16.52 -11.01 18.23
CA ASP A 94 16.93 -12.41 18.19
C ASP A 94 16.52 -13.13 16.90
N LEU A 95 15.87 -12.43 15.97
CA LEU A 95 15.55 -12.89 14.63
C LEU A 95 15.49 -11.71 13.65
N ILE A 96 15.98 -11.91 12.43
CA ILE A 96 15.85 -10.95 11.33
C ILE A 96 14.91 -11.54 10.27
N GLY A 97 13.76 -10.91 10.04
CA GLY A 97 12.85 -11.24 8.95
C GLY A 97 13.18 -10.43 7.70
N VAL A 98 13.40 -11.12 6.58
CA VAL A 98 13.67 -10.51 5.27
C VAL A 98 12.77 -11.11 4.20
N ALA A 99 12.40 -10.31 3.20
CA ALA A 99 11.67 -10.78 2.03
C ALA A 99 12.48 -11.80 1.21
N ALA A 100 11.83 -12.74 0.55
CA ALA A 100 12.49 -13.49 -0.53
C ALA A 100 12.91 -12.52 -1.65
N LEU A 101 14.11 -12.72 -2.21
CA LEU A 101 14.51 -11.96 -3.39
C LEU A 101 13.65 -12.41 -4.59
N PRO A 102 13.18 -11.47 -5.44
CA PRO A 102 12.53 -11.84 -6.69
C PRO A 102 13.52 -12.56 -7.62
N HIS A 103 13.00 -13.33 -8.58
CA HIS A 103 13.85 -14.04 -9.55
C HIS A 103 14.73 -13.08 -10.37
N GLU A 104 14.24 -11.86 -10.60
CA GLU A 104 14.90 -10.81 -11.36
C GLU A 104 15.76 -9.87 -10.49
N ALA A 105 16.02 -10.22 -9.22
CA ALA A 105 16.84 -9.40 -8.34
C ALA A 105 18.25 -9.17 -8.93
N ASP A 106 18.74 -7.93 -8.84
CA ASP A 106 20.06 -7.59 -9.34
C ASP A 106 21.20 -8.26 -8.53
N ALA A 107 22.41 -8.21 -9.08
CA ALA A 107 23.60 -8.79 -8.46
C ALA A 107 23.96 -8.14 -7.11
N ALA A 108 23.62 -6.86 -6.92
CA ALA A 108 23.93 -6.12 -5.70
C ALA A 108 23.01 -6.55 -4.55
N ALA A 109 21.71 -6.65 -4.78
CA ALA A 109 20.72 -7.19 -3.84
C ALA A 109 21.06 -8.64 -3.47
N CYS A 110 21.47 -9.46 -4.45
CA CYS A 110 21.94 -10.82 -4.21
C CYS A 110 23.25 -10.86 -3.39
N ALA A 111 24.20 -9.96 -3.65
CA ALA A 111 25.42 -9.84 -2.86
C ALA A 111 25.13 -9.39 -1.42
N GLN A 112 24.25 -8.40 -1.25
CA GLN A 112 23.83 -7.89 0.05
C GLN A 112 23.13 -8.97 0.87
N ARG A 113 22.24 -9.76 0.26
CA ARG A 113 21.60 -10.91 0.92
C ARG A 113 22.62 -11.97 1.34
N ARG A 114 23.55 -12.34 0.46
CA ARG A 114 24.61 -13.30 0.79
C ARG A 114 25.49 -12.80 1.91
N HIS A 115 25.84 -11.52 1.90
CA HIS A 115 26.62 -10.89 2.96
C HIS A 115 25.88 -10.96 4.29
N LEU A 116 24.61 -10.53 4.35
CA LEU A 116 23.78 -10.62 5.56
C LEU A 116 23.73 -12.05 6.12
N LEU A 117 23.50 -13.04 5.26
CA LEU A 117 23.44 -14.44 5.68
C LEU A 117 24.79 -14.98 6.16
N ALA A 118 25.90 -14.47 5.62
CA ALA A 118 27.24 -14.91 5.98
C ALA A 118 27.78 -14.24 7.25
N THR A 119 27.36 -12.99 7.54
CA THR A 119 27.95 -12.17 8.61
C THR A 119 27.02 -11.92 9.79
N SER A 120 25.72 -12.19 9.67
CA SER A 120 24.78 -11.97 10.77
C SER A 120 25.03 -12.92 11.92
N GLY A 121 25.26 -12.38 13.12
CA GLY A 121 25.24 -13.13 14.37
C GLY A 121 23.82 -13.49 14.85
N VAL A 122 22.79 -12.95 14.21
CA VAL A 122 21.37 -13.19 14.50
C VAL A 122 20.78 -14.08 13.41
N PRO A 123 19.96 -15.10 13.76
CA PRO A 123 19.24 -15.92 12.78
C PRO A 123 18.46 -15.06 11.78
N VAL A 124 18.48 -15.46 10.50
CA VAL A 124 17.77 -14.76 9.42
C VAL A 124 16.67 -15.66 8.86
N LEU A 125 15.42 -15.21 8.95
CA LEU A 125 14.26 -15.83 8.34
C LEU A 125 13.98 -15.19 6.98
N VAL A 126 14.10 -15.97 5.91
CA VAL A 126 13.69 -15.55 4.57
C VAL A 126 12.23 -15.92 4.36
N CYS A 127 11.36 -14.91 4.26
CA CYS A 127 9.93 -15.09 4.06
C CYS A 127 9.64 -15.37 2.59
N THR A 128 9.51 -16.65 2.24
CA THR A 128 9.14 -17.10 0.89
C THR A 128 7.63 -17.30 0.78
N SER A 129 7.04 -16.90 -0.34
CA SER A 129 5.65 -17.20 -0.66
C SER A 129 5.59 -18.13 -1.87
N ARG A 130 5.11 -19.36 -1.67
CA ARG A 130 4.69 -20.20 -2.81
C ARG A 130 3.29 -19.76 -3.19
N ARG A 131 3.15 -19.17 -4.37
CA ARG A 131 1.87 -18.65 -4.87
C ARG A 131 1.48 -19.36 -6.15
N THR A 132 0.18 -19.58 -6.33
CA THR A 132 -0.30 -19.94 -7.68
C THR A 132 -0.14 -18.73 -8.61
N PRO A 133 -0.04 -18.94 -9.94
CA PRO A 133 0.03 -17.82 -10.88
C PRO A 133 -1.17 -16.87 -10.78
N ALA A 134 -2.36 -17.41 -10.48
CA ALA A 134 -3.58 -16.61 -10.31
C ALA A 134 -3.50 -15.73 -9.05
N GLU A 135 -3.12 -16.31 -7.90
CA GLU A 135 -2.88 -15.53 -6.68
C GLU A 135 -1.86 -14.42 -6.93
N ALA A 136 -0.73 -14.75 -7.55
CA ALA A 136 0.33 -13.78 -7.81
C ALA A 136 -0.17 -12.58 -8.65
N ARG A 137 -1.00 -12.82 -9.68
CA ARG A 137 -1.57 -11.76 -10.52
C ARG A 137 -2.59 -10.91 -9.78
N VAL A 138 -3.51 -11.51 -9.04
CA VAL A 138 -4.52 -10.77 -8.26
C VAL A 138 -3.84 -9.88 -7.23
N MET A 139 -2.88 -10.44 -6.48
CA MET A 139 -2.09 -9.71 -5.50
C MET A 139 -1.29 -8.58 -6.13
N ALA A 140 -0.64 -8.82 -7.28
CA ALA A 140 0.09 -7.76 -8.00
C ALA A 140 -0.83 -6.59 -8.36
N ARG A 141 -2.04 -6.84 -8.88
CA ARG A 141 -2.99 -5.78 -9.22
C ARG A 141 -3.41 -4.93 -8.01
N CYS A 142 -3.63 -5.55 -6.85
CA CYS A 142 -3.90 -4.79 -5.61
C CYS A 142 -2.72 -3.90 -5.23
N LEU A 143 -1.50 -4.44 -5.29
CA LEU A 143 -0.29 -3.70 -4.95
C LEU A 143 0.03 -2.59 -5.95
N ASP A 144 -0.27 -2.80 -7.24
CA ASP A 144 -0.15 -1.78 -8.28
C ASP A 144 -1.07 -0.59 -7.98
N ALA A 145 -2.29 -0.85 -7.52
CA ALA A 145 -3.20 0.21 -7.10
C ALA A 145 -2.66 0.98 -5.88
N HIS A 146 -2.07 0.29 -4.89
CA HIS A 146 -1.41 0.95 -3.75
C HIS A 146 -0.24 1.83 -4.21
N ARG A 147 0.61 1.33 -5.12
CA ARG A 147 1.74 2.08 -5.69
C ARG A 147 1.28 3.31 -6.47
N ALA A 148 0.17 3.21 -7.20
CA ALA A 148 -0.41 4.34 -7.89
C ALA A 148 -0.93 5.41 -6.92
N VAL A 149 -1.61 5.03 -5.83
CA VAL A 149 -2.04 5.97 -4.77
C VAL A 149 -0.84 6.68 -4.16
N GLU A 150 0.20 5.93 -3.80
CA GLU A 150 1.45 6.47 -3.25
C GLU A 150 2.12 7.45 -4.22
N GLY A 151 2.18 7.11 -5.52
CA GLY A 151 2.72 7.99 -6.56
C GLY A 151 1.98 9.32 -6.65
N TRP A 152 0.65 9.31 -6.62
CA TRP A 152 -0.16 10.53 -6.63
C TRP A 152 0.00 11.36 -5.36
N LEU A 153 0.02 10.71 -4.19
CA LEU A 153 0.26 11.40 -2.91
C LEU A 153 1.62 12.09 -2.91
N ARG A 154 2.67 11.41 -3.39
CA ARG A 154 4.01 11.98 -3.50
C ARG A 154 4.07 13.16 -4.47
N ALA A 155 3.41 13.05 -5.63
CA ALA A 155 3.30 14.15 -6.58
C ALA A 155 2.61 15.37 -5.95
N LEU A 156 1.46 15.17 -5.28
CA LEU A 156 0.72 16.23 -4.60
C LEU A 156 1.55 16.93 -3.51
N MET A 157 2.31 16.16 -2.72
CA MET A 157 3.20 16.71 -1.69
C MET A 157 4.38 17.47 -2.29
N ALA A 158 4.90 17.04 -3.44
CA ALA A 158 6.00 17.71 -4.14
C ALA A 158 5.54 19.03 -4.80
N CYS A 159 4.30 19.10 -5.29
CA CYS A 159 3.73 20.30 -5.92
C CYS A 159 3.81 21.53 -5.02
N GLY A 160 3.72 21.40 -3.69
CA GLY A 160 3.85 22.51 -2.74
C GLY A 160 5.23 23.19 -2.69
N THR A 161 6.26 22.59 -3.32
CA THR A 161 7.66 22.99 -3.13
C THR A 161 8.36 23.56 -4.38
N ALA A 162 7.79 23.41 -5.58
CA ALA A 162 8.56 23.51 -6.83
C ALA A 162 8.11 24.57 -7.87
N SER A 163 6.92 25.16 -7.76
CA SER A 163 6.37 25.95 -8.88
C SER A 163 6.43 27.46 -8.65
N ASN A 164 7.19 28.16 -9.50
CA ASN A 164 7.20 29.63 -9.60
C ASN A 164 5.97 30.20 -10.32
N GLU A 165 5.09 29.35 -10.86
CA GLU A 165 3.85 29.75 -11.53
C GLU A 165 2.62 29.14 -10.84
N PRO A 166 1.88 29.94 -10.04
CA PRO A 166 0.80 29.43 -9.20
C PRO A 166 -0.40 28.90 -10.01
N GLN A 167 -0.59 29.36 -11.24
CA GLN A 167 -1.73 28.95 -12.07
C GLN A 167 -1.56 27.56 -12.69
N HIS A 168 -0.36 27.21 -13.16
CA HIS A 168 -0.04 25.85 -13.62
C HIS A 168 -0.06 24.85 -12.46
N GLN A 169 0.50 25.25 -11.31
CA GLN A 169 0.47 24.44 -10.09
C GLN A 169 -0.96 24.08 -9.65
N MET A 170 -1.90 25.01 -9.77
CA MET A 170 -3.30 24.77 -9.41
C MET A 170 -3.97 23.74 -10.34
N ILE A 171 -3.71 23.82 -11.64
CA ILE A 171 -4.25 22.85 -12.63
C ILE A 171 -3.69 21.46 -12.38
N ASP A 172 -2.36 21.35 -12.24
CA ASP A 172 -1.68 20.07 -11.98
C ASP A 172 -2.18 19.41 -10.69
N THR A 173 -2.40 20.22 -9.63
CA THR A 173 -2.90 19.73 -8.35
C THR A 173 -4.35 19.23 -8.47
N GLN A 174 -5.21 19.94 -9.20
CA GLN A 174 -6.60 19.53 -9.43
C GLN A 174 -6.68 18.23 -10.24
N GLU A 175 -5.86 18.09 -11.29
CA GLU A 175 -5.80 16.87 -12.10
C GLU A 175 -5.29 15.68 -11.28
N ALA A 176 -4.26 15.88 -10.47
CA ALA A 176 -3.73 14.84 -9.57
C ALA A 176 -4.78 14.42 -8.51
N LEU A 177 -5.53 15.37 -7.92
CA LEU A 177 -6.62 15.06 -6.99
C LEU A 177 -7.77 14.30 -7.66
N ALA A 178 -8.15 14.68 -8.88
CA ALA A 178 -9.18 13.98 -9.63
C ALA A 178 -8.75 12.55 -9.98
N SER A 179 -7.49 12.36 -10.39
CA SER A 179 -6.91 11.05 -10.68
C SER A 179 -6.87 10.15 -9.44
N LEU A 180 -6.47 10.72 -8.29
CA LEU A 180 -6.47 10.04 -7.01
C LEU A 180 -7.90 9.64 -6.57
N ALA A 181 -8.88 10.53 -6.73
CA ALA A 181 -10.28 10.24 -6.41
C ALA A 181 -10.86 9.13 -7.29
N ALA A 182 -10.60 9.16 -8.60
CA ALA A 182 -11.01 8.12 -9.53
C ALA A 182 -10.39 6.76 -9.15
N LEU A 183 -9.10 6.74 -8.80
CA LEU A 183 -8.40 5.55 -8.37
C LEU A 183 -9.01 4.97 -7.07
N GLN A 184 -9.26 5.81 -6.07
CA GLN A 184 -9.88 5.37 -4.83
C GLN A 184 -11.30 4.86 -5.03
N HIS A 185 -12.10 5.52 -5.88
CA HIS A 185 -13.45 5.04 -6.21
C HIS A 185 -13.41 3.66 -6.87
N ALA A 186 -12.51 3.46 -7.85
CA ALA A 186 -12.34 2.16 -8.49
C ALA A 186 -11.95 1.07 -7.48
N ARG A 187 -11.07 1.38 -6.50
CA ARG A 187 -10.64 0.44 -5.46
C ARG A 187 -11.78 -0.08 -4.58
N VAL A 188 -12.81 0.73 -4.36
CA VAL A 188 -13.99 0.34 -3.57
C VAL A 188 -15.02 -0.42 -4.41
N GLY A 189 -15.16 -0.10 -5.68
CA GLY A 189 -16.22 -0.66 -6.53
C GLY A 189 -15.80 -1.87 -7.36
N THR A 190 -14.83 -1.69 -8.25
CA THR A 190 -14.58 -2.60 -9.39
C THR A 190 -13.14 -3.08 -9.48
N ALA A 191 -12.25 -2.72 -8.56
CA ALA A 191 -10.87 -3.18 -8.56
C ALA A 191 -10.74 -4.64 -8.06
N ALA A 192 -9.51 -5.16 -8.16
CA ALA A 192 -9.10 -6.44 -7.58
C ALA A 192 -9.38 -6.49 -6.07
N GLU A 193 -9.13 -5.40 -5.35
CA GLU A 193 -9.35 -5.29 -3.91
C GLU A 193 -10.81 -5.53 -3.50
N ALA A 194 -11.76 -4.85 -4.15
CA ALA A 194 -13.19 -5.00 -3.84
C ALA A 194 -13.68 -6.46 -4.00
N ARG A 195 -13.28 -7.11 -5.10
CA ARG A 195 -13.60 -8.52 -5.36
C ARG A 195 -12.93 -9.45 -4.35
N LEU A 196 -11.66 -9.18 -4.01
CA LEU A 196 -10.93 -9.95 -3.01
C LEU A 196 -11.62 -9.90 -1.64
N PHE A 197 -12.06 -8.72 -1.19
CA PHE A 197 -12.76 -8.57 0.08
C PHE A 197 -14.13 -9.26 0.06
N ALA A 198 -14.85 -9.19 -1.06
CA ALA A 198 -16.11 -9.92 -1.21
C ALA A 198 -15.91 -11.45 -1.10
N ALA A 199 -14.91 -12.00 -1.79
CA ALA A 199 -14.58 -13.42 -1.69
C ALA A 199 -14.16 -13.81 -0.26
N LEU A 200 -13.36 -12.97 0.40
CA LEU A 200 -12.88 -13.23 1.74
C LEU A 200 -14.00 -13.20 2.79
N ARG A 201 -14.98 -12.29 2.66
CA ARG A 201 -16.18 -12.26 3.52
C ARG A 201 -16.96 -13.56 3.48
N ILE A 202 -17.01 -14.22 2.33
CA ILE A 202 -17.71 -15.51 2.16
C ILE A 202 -16.91 -16.64 2.83
N ARG A 203 -15.58 -16.60 2.73
CA ARG A 203 -14.69 -17.70 3.12
C ARG A 203 -14.23 -17.66 4.58
N ALA A 204 -14.17 -16.49 5.21
CA ALA A 204 -13.54 -16.33 6.51
C ALA A 204 -14.27 -15.32 7.42
N GLU A 205 -15.18 -15.82 8.25
CA GLU A 205 -15.88 -15.00 9.26
C GLU A 205 -14.91 -14.31 10.23
N CYS A 206 -13.77 -14.94 10.54
CA CYS A 206 -12.78 -14.42 11.47
C CYS A 206 -12.11 -13.10 11.00
N VAL A 207 -12.26 -12.71 9.73
CA VAL A 207 -11.76 -11.42 9.21
C VAL A 207 -12.85 -10.36 9.04
N ALA A 208 -14.13 -10.69 9.29
CA ALA A 208 -15.24 -9.78 9.02
C ALA A 208 -15.08 -8.44 9.74
N ALA A 209 -14.69 -8.47 11.03
CA ALA A 209 -14.47 -7.26 11.82
C ALA A 209 -13.37 -6.35 11.24
N GLU A 210 -12.32 -6.93 10.66
CA GLU A 210 -11.24 -6.19 10.02
C GLU A 210 -11.67 -5.56 8.69
N LEU A 211 -12.50 -6.28 7.92
CA LEU A 211 -13.08 -5.74 6.68
C LEU A 211 -14.08 -4.61 6.97
N ASP A 212 -14.84 -4.71 8.06
CA ASP A 212 -15.77 -3.67 8.50
C ASP A 212 -15.04 -2.42 9.05
N GLU A 213 -13.89 -2.59 9.70
CA GLU A 213 -12.99 -1.47 10.03
C GLU A 213 -12.47 -0.78 8.78
N LEU A 214 -12.05 -1.54 7.76
CA LEU A 214 -11.59 -0.97 6.50
C LEU A 214 -12.68 -0.19 5.76
N ASP A 215 -13.94 -0.65 5.79
CA ASP A 215 -15.06 0.10 5.21
C ASP A 215 -15.31 1.42 5.95
N ARG A 216 -15.19 1.41 7.29
CA ARG A 216 -15.26 2.65 8.09
C ARG A 216 -14.08 3.59 7.84
N GLN A 217 -12.89 3.07 7.54
CA GLN A 217 -11.74 3.88 7.13
C GLN A 217 -11.97 4.52 5.77
N ARG A 218 -12.38 3.73 4.77
CA ARG A 218 -12.72 4.23 3.42
C ARG A 218 -13.74 5.36 3.45
N GLN A 219 -14.78 5.23 4.28
CA GLN A 219 -15.79 6.27 4.40
C GLN A 219 -15.23 7.58 4.96
N ARG A 220 -14.30 7.50 5.92
CA ARG A 220 -13.61 8.68 6.47
C ARG A 220 -12.64 9.28 5.46
N ASP A 221 -11.91 8.44 4.73
CA ASP A 221 -10.95 8.88 3.72
C ASP A 221 -11.63 9.53 2.53
N ALA A 222 -12.79 9.03 2.09
CA ALA A 222 -13.62 9.68 1.08
C ALA A 222 -14.04 11.10 1.50
N GLN A 223 -14.51 11.26 2.74
CA GLN A 223 -14.86 12.58 3.28
C GLN A 223 -13.64 13.52 3.39
N ALA A 224 -12.48 12.97 3.74
CA ALA A 224 -11.23 13.72 3.80
C ALA A 224 -10.77 14.17 2.41
N LEU A 225 -10.93 13.32 1.39
CA LEU A 225 -10.60 13.65 0.00
C LEU A 225 -11.55 14.70 -0.57
N ASP A 226 -12.85 14.59 -0.32
CA ASP A 226 -13.84 15.62 -0.72
C ASP A 226 -13.51 16.98 -0.08
N ALA A 227 -13.10 16.98 1.19
CA ALA A 227 -12.65 18.20 1.86
C ALA A 227 -11.37 18.75 1.23
N LEU A 228 -10.42 17.90 0.88
CA LEU A 228 -9.17 18.28 0.22
C LEU A 228 -9.43 18.93 -1.15
N MET A 229 -10.32 18.35 -1.95
CA MET A 229 -10.74 18.90 -3.24
C MET A 229 -11.41 20.27 -3.11
N ARG A 230 -12.26 20.46 -2.08
CA ARG A 230 -12.88 21.77 -1.81
C ARG A 230 -11.84 22.83 -1.43
N ILE A 231 -10.90 22.50 -0.56
CA ILE A 231 -9.82 23.43 -0.17
C ILE A 231 -8.96 23.80 -1.39
N ALA A 232 -8.65 22.84 -2.26
CA ALA A 232 -7.91 23.11 -3.49
C ALA A 232 -8.67 24.05 -4.45
N ALA A 233 -10.00 23.95 -4.50
CA ALA A 233 -10.84 24.83 -5.31
C ALA A 233 -10.93 26.27 -4.75
N GLU A 234 -10.73 26.46 -3.46
CA GLU A 234 -10.64 27.79 -2.82
C GLU A 234 -9.33 28.52 -3.18
N GLY A 235 -8.29 27.78 -3.59
CA GLY A 235 -7.05 28.30 -4.14
C GLY A 235 -5.80 27.75 -3.46
N LEU A 236 -4.68 27.81 -4.20
CA LEU A 236 -3.35 27.37 -3.75
C LEU A 236 -2.32 28.49 -3.97
N PRO A 237 -1.21 28.53 -3.19
CA PRO A 237 -0.85 27.63 -2.09
C PRO A 237 -1.68 27.85 -0.81
N SER A 238 -1.82 26.81 0.03
CA SER A 238 -2.64 26.88 1.24
C SER A 238 -2.10 25.95 2.35
N ALA A 239 -1.77 26.51 3.51
CA ALA A 239 -1.36 25.70 4.68
C ALA A 239 -2.47 24.76 5.17
N ALA A 240 -3.73 25.14 4.93
CA ALA A 240 -4.88 24.27 5.21
C ALA A 240 -4.92 23.08 4.23
N PHE A 241 -4.55 23.30 2.97
CA PHE A 241 -4.38 22.22 1.99
C PHE A 241 -3.27 21.28 2.42
N ASP A 242 -2.09 21.79 2.75
CA ASP A 242 -0.94 20.96 3.17
C ASP A 242 -1.28 20.10 4.40
N THR A 243 -1.95 20.70 5.39
CA THR A 243 -2.40 19.98 6.59
C THR A 243 -3.45 18.91 6.26
N ALA A 244 -4.40 19.22 5.39
CA ALA A 244 -5.44 18.28 4.96
C ALA A 244 -4.85 17.13 4.14
N LEU A 245 -3.90 17.43 3.24
CA LEU A 245 -3.18 16.45 2.43
C LEU A 245 -2.37 15.50 3.31
N ALA A 246 -1.61 16.03 4.28
CA ALA A 246 -0.85 15.21 5.22
C ALA A 246 -1.76 14.27 6.03
N ARG A 247 -2.91 14.76 6.49
CA ARG A 247 -3.90 13.94 7.21
C ARG A 247 -4.50 12.85 6.32
N TYR A 248 -4.88 13.19 5.09
CA TYR A 248 -5.42 12.21 4.14
C TYR A 248 -4.37 11.15 3.77
N ALA A 249 -3.14 11.57 3.49
CA ALA A 249 -2.03 10.66 3.20
C ALA A 249 -1.81 9.68 4.35
N HIS A 250 -1.80 10.17 5.59
CA HIS A 250 -1.69 9.30 6.77
C HIS A 250 -2.80 8.24 6.84
N GLY A 251 -4.07 8.64 6.66
CA GLY A 251 -5.20 7.70 6.63
C GLY A 251 -5.08 6.65 5.52
N ALA A 252 -4.74 7.09 4.30
CA ALA A 252 -4.55 6.19 3.16
C ALA A 252 -3.41 5.18 3.41
N PHE A 253 -2.30 5.60 4.00
CA PHE A 253 -1.19 4.71 4.37
C PHE A 253 -1.57 3.75 5.51
N GLU A 254 -2.30 4.20 6.53
CA GLU A 254 -2.81 3.31 7.58
C GLU A 254 -3.72 2.22 6.99
N GLN A 255 -4.63 2.61 6.07
CA GLN A 255 -5.54 1.69 5.41
C GLN A 255 -4.77 0.64 4.60
N MET A 256 -3.81 1.07 3.76
CA MET A 256 -2.97 0.17 2.97
C MET A 256 -2.14 -0.76 3.86
N GLY A 257 -1.59 -0.25 4.96
CA GLY A 257 -0.86 -1.04 5.95
C GLY A 257 -1.70 -2.15 6.58
N ARG A 258 -2.95 -1.85 6.96
CA ARG A 258 -3.88 -2.86 7.48
C ARG A 258 -4.24 -3.91 6.42
N MET A 259 -4.48 -3.50 5.18
CA MET A 259 -4.74 -4.43 4.08
C MET A 259 -3.54 -5.37 3.84
N GLU A 260 -2.34 -4.82 3.77
CA GLU A 260 -1.10 -5.56 3.52
C GLU A 260 -0.67 -6.46 4.68
N GLY A 261 -0.89 -6.02 5.93
CA GLY A 261 -0.46 -6.72 7.14
C GLY A 261 -1.46 -7.72 7.71
N VAL A 262 -2.74 -7.61 7.34
CA VAL A 262 -3.81 -8.46 7.90
C VAL A 262 -4.63 -9.12 6.82
N ILE A 263 -5.20 -8.33 5.90
CA ILE A 263 -6.17 -8.87 4.94
C ILE A 263 -5.49 -9.74 3.88
N PHE A 264 -4.37 -9.31 3.32
CA PHE A 264 -3.65 -10.07 2.31
C PHE A 264 -3.09 -11.40 2.84
N PRO A 265 -2.45 -11.46 4.03
CA PRO A 265 -2.11 -12.73 4.68
C PRO A 265 -3.33 -13.63 4.90
N ALA A 266 -4.44 -13.07 5.39
CA ALA A 266 -5.66 -13.84 5.60
C ALA A 266 -6.27 -14.36 4.29
N ALA A 267 -6.27 -13.56 3.23
CA ALA A 267 -6.72 -13.99 1.91
C ALA A 267 -5.92 -15.21 1.42
N ARG A 268 -4.59 -15.18 1.55
CA ARG A 268 -3.74 -16.32 1.19
C ARG A 268 -3.99 -17.56 2.03
N ARG A 269 -4.37 -17.37 3.30
CA ARG A 269 -4.65 -18.46 4.22
C ARG A 269 -6.00 -19.13 3.96
N TYR A 270 -7.01 -18.36 3.57
CA TYR A 270 -8.40 -18.83 3.53
C TYR A 270 -8.98 -19.00 2.14
N LEU A 271 -8.41 -18.36 1.11
CA LEU A 271 -8.82 -18.57 -0.28
C LEU A 271 -8.05 -19.74 -0.89
N GLY A 272 -8.78 -20.66 -1.52
CA GLY A 272 -8.20 -21.79 -2.24
C GLY A 272 -7.89 -21.45 -3.71
N ASP A 273 -7.19 -22.36 -4.41
CA ASP A 273 -6.80 -22.17 -5.81
C ASP A 273 -7.96 -21.85 -6.74
N ALA A 274 -9.14 -22.44 -6.50
CA ALA A 274 -10.35 -22.17 -7.27
C ALA A 274 -10.84 -20.73 -7.09
N ASP A 275 -10.80 -20.21 -5.85
CA ASP A 275 -11.18 -18.82 -5.57
C ASP A 275 -10.22 -17.84 -6.27
N TRP A 276 -8.92 -18.13 -6.21
CA TRP A 276 -7.91 -17.31 -6.89
C TRP A 276 -8.07 -17.31 -8.41
N ALA A 277 -8.36 -18.47 -9.00
CA ALA A 277 -8.61 -18.59 -10.43
C ALA A 277 -9.85 -17.82 -10.88
N GLU A 278 -10.95 -17.90 -10.11
CA GLU A 278 -12.18 -17.15 -10.38
C GLU A 278 -11.96 -15.63 -10.31
N LEU A 279 -11.24 -15.16 -9.27
CA LEU A 279 -10.88 -13.75 -9.12
C LEU A 279 -10.04 -13.25 -10.31
N ASP A 280 -9.04 -14.02 -10.74
CA ASP A 280 -8.17 -13.65 -11.86
C ASP A 280 -8.93 -13.57 -13.19
N VAL A 281 -9.82 -14.53 -13.47
CA VAL A 281 -10.69 -14.51 -14.66
C VAL A 281 -11.64 -13.31 -14.63
N SER A 282 -12.34 -13.08 -13.52
CA SER A 282 -13.26 -11.94 -13.38
C SER A 282 -12.57 -10.59 -13.60
N LEU A 283 -11.30 -10.48 -13.20
CA LEU A 283 -10.48 -9.28 -13.39
C LEU A 283 -9.94 -9.12 -14.82
N ALA A 284 -9.79 -10.21 -15.57
CA ALA A 284 -9.47 -10.16 -16.99
C ALA A 284 -10.69 -9.72 -17.81
N ASP A 285 -11.87 -10.26 -17.51
CA ASP A 285 -13.12 -9.93 -18.20
C ASP A 285 -13.55 -8.47 -17.96
N GLY A 286 -13.38 -7.98 -16.74
CA GLY A 286 -13.65 -6.57 -16.41
C GLY A 286 -12.72 -5.57 -17.11
N ALA A 287 -11.49 -5.98 -17.46
CA ALA A 287 -10.55 -5.14 -18.21
C ALA A 287 -10.85 -5.11 -19.72
N ALA A 288 -11.36 -6.22 -20.28
CA ALA A 288 -11.76 -6.31 -21.68
C ALA A 288 -13.06 -5.54 -21.99
N ALA A 289 -13.90 -5.28 -20.97
CA ALA A 289 -15.19 -4.60 -21.11
C ALA A 289 -15.10 -3.06 -21.29
N THR A 290 -13.92 -2.47 -21.48
CA THR A 290 -13.79 -1.04 -21.85
C THR A 290 -13.10 -0.92 -23.22
N PRO A 291 -13.89 -0.65 -24.27
CA PRO A 291 -13.86 0.71 -24.82
C PRO A 291 -15.27 1.25 -25.07
N PRO A 292 -15.57 2.53 -24.74
CA PRO A 292 -16.66 3.21 -25.39
C PRO A 292 -16.22 3.50 -26.83
N ARG A 293 -16.81 2.81 -27.82
CA ARG A 293 -16.71 3.27 -29.21
C ARG A 293 -17.44 4.62 -29.30
N ALA A 294 -16.69 5.61 -29.74
CA ALA A 294 -17.21 6.90 -30.13
C ALA A 294 -18.19 6.75 -31.30
N ASN A 295 -19.29 7.50 -31.21
CA ASN A 295 -20.19 7.94 -32.28
C ASN A 295 -20.97 6.87 -33.04
N GLU A 296 -22.24 6.71 -32.66
CA GLU A 296 -23.32 6.65 -33.65
C GLU A 296 -24.30 7.81 -33.38
N PRO A 297 -24.50 8.74 -34.34
CA PRO A 297 -25.56 9.72 -34.26
C PRO A 297 -26.90 9.00 -34.32
N ASN A 298 -27.74 9.27 -33.32
CA ASN A 298 -29.13 8.84 -33.29
C ASN A 298 -29.88 9.54 -34.45
N GLU A 299 -30.15 8.83 -35.54
CA GLU A 299 -31.10 9.28 -36.57
C GLU A 299 -32.51 9.24 -35.96
N PRO A 300 -33.26 10.36 -35.93
CA PRO A 300 -34.66 10.30 -35.55
C PRO A 300 -35.47 9.68 -36.69
N ASP A 301 -36.19 8.61 -36.34
CA ASP A 301 -37.23 7.95 -37.11
C ASP A 301 -38.37 8.93 -37.45
N ASP A 302 -38.29 9.56 -38.63
CA ASP A 302 -39.39 10.32 -39.22
C ASP A 302 -40.03 9.52 -40.37
N ALA A 303 -40.82 8.52 -39.99
CA ALA A 303 -41.78 7.86 -40.87
C ALA A 303 -43.22 8.32 -40.57
N ARG A 304 -43.68 9.25 -41.41
CA ARG A 304 -45.03 9.28 -42.01
C ARG A 304 -46.26 9.55 -41.11
N ARG A 305 -46.78 10.79 -41.17
CA ARG A 305 -48.22 11.15 -41.24
C ARG A 305 -48.33 12.49 -42.00
N ALA A 306 -48.85 12.56 -43.23
CA ALA A 306 -50.25 12.65 -43.65
C ALA A 306 -50.26 12.55 -45.21
N SER A 307 -51.16 11.93 -45.99
CA SER A 307 -52.65 11.93 -46.03
C SER A 307 -53.27 13.32 -46.04
N ASP A 308 -53.09 14.07 -47.13
CA ASP A 308 -54.14 14.40 -48.14
C ASP A 308 -53.59 15.39 -49.19
#